data_AF-A0A1C3IW47-F1
#
_entry.id   AF-A0A1C3IW47-F1
#
_cell.length_a   1.000
_cell.length_b   1.000
_cell.length_c   1.000
_cell.angle_alpha   90.00
_cell.angle_beta   90.00
_cell.angle_gamma   90.00
#
_symmetry.space_group_name_H-M   'P 1'
#
loop_
_entity.id
_entity.type
_entity.pdbx_description
1 polymer ?
#
loop_
_entity_poly.entity_id
_entity_poly.type
_entity_poly.pdbx_seq_one_letter_code
_entity_poly.pdbx_strand_id
1 'polypeptide(L)'
;MKKLITNVNVFNGVDNNLIENVSILIEDNLITQIGDIDPTITDETINAQGGKLGQIVEGAYADLLIIDGNPLEGVACVADTETQKLIMKDGKVYKNTL
;
A
#
# COMPACT_ATOMS: atom_id res chain seq x y z
N MET A 1 -8.48 -17.72 0.42
CA MET A 1 -7.14 -17.98 -0.19
C MET A 1 -6.11 -17.13 0.54
N LYS A 2 -5.01 -17.75 0.99
CA LYS A 2 -3.96 -17.12 1.81
C LYS A 2 -2.76 -16.77 0.94
N LYS A 3 -2.48 -15.48 0.80
CA LYS A 3 -1.30 -14.98 0.07
C LYS A 3 -0.29 -14.41 1.05
N LEU A 4 0.98 -14.70 0.84
CA LEU A 4 2.08 -14.11 1.59
C LEU A 4 2.91 -13.22 0.69
N ILE A 5 3.14 -11.99 1.10
CA ILE A 5 4.12 -11.12 0.45
C ILE A 5 5.32 -11.02 1.38
N THR A 6 6.50 -11.44 0.93
CA THR A 6 7.75 -11.49 1.71
C THR A 6 8.69 -10.36 1.30
N ASN A 7 9.63 -10.02 2.19
CA ASN A 7 10.64 -8.97 1.99
C ASN A 7 10.01 -7.62 1.62
N VAL A 8 8.92 -7.23 2.29
CA VAL A 8 8.20 -5.98 2.08
C VAL A 8 8.72 -4.92 3.05
N ASN A 9 8.75 -3.66 2.59
CA ASN A 9 8.87 -2.51 3.48
C ASN A 9 7.48 -1.93 3.74
N VAL A 10 7.09 -1.81 5.00
CA VAL A 10 5.78 -1.29 5.44
C VAL A 10 5.98 0.09 6.05
N PHE A 11 5.40 1.11 5.44
CA PHE A 11 5.33 2.44 6.02
C PHE A 11 4.06 2.58 6.87
N ASN A 12 4.22 2.88 8.15
CA ASN A 12 3.13 3.15 9.06
C ASN A 12 2.77 4.64 9.05
N GLY A 13 1.63 4.97 8.42
CA GLY A 13 1.14 6.34 8.31
C GLY A 13 0.60 6.95 9.62
N VAL A 14 0.51 6.19 10.72
CA VAL A 14 0.04 6.69 12.03
C VAL A 14 1.19 7.31 12.82
N ASP A 15 2.33 6.62 12.87
CA ASP A 15 3.50 7.02 13.66
C ASP A 15 4.72 7.43 12.79
N ASN A 16 4.57 7.41 11.46
CA ASN A 16 5.58 7.73 10.45
C ASN A 16 6.84 6.84 10.50
N ASN A 17 6.70 5.58 10.94
CA ASN A 17 7.81 4.63 10.96
C ASN A 17 7.84 3.71 9.72
N LEU A 18 9.05 3.38 9.25
CA LEU A 18 9.27 2.37 8.21
C LEU A 18 9.74 1.06 8.85
N ILE A 19 9.04 -0.03 8.56
CA ILE A 19 9.39 -1.38 8.99
C ILE A 19 9.89 -2.13 7.76
N GLU A 20 11.18 -2.47 7.74
CA GLU A 20 11.82 -3.08 6.58
C GLU A 20 11.86 -4.60 6.66
N ASN A 21 11.87 -5.25 5.50
CA ASN A 21 12.10 -6.69 5.34
C ASN A 21 11.16 -7.58 6.17
N VAL A 22 9.87 -7.24 6.20
CA VAL A 22 8.82 -8.03 6.86
C VAL A 22 7.96 -8.77 5.84
N SER A 23 7.12 -9.68 6.33
CA SER A 23 6.11 -10.36 5.53
C SER A 23 4.70 -9.86 5.85
N ILE A 24 3.79 -9.93 4.88
CA ILE A 24 2.38 -9.56 4.99
C ILE A 24 1.53 -10.77 4.60
N LEU A 25 0.67 -11.24 5.50
CA LEU A 25 -0.33 -12.27 5.21
C LEU A 25 -1.65 -11.59 4.79
N ILE A 26 -2.18 -12.02 3.65
CA ILE A 26 -3.44 -11.58 3.10
C ILE A 26 -4.39 -12.77 3.03
N GLU A 27 -5.54 -12.65 3.69
CA GLU A 27 -6.62 -13.63 3.68
C GLU A 27 -7.88 -12.95 3.15
N ASP A 28 -8.44 -13.51 2.08
CA ASP A 28 -9.69 -13.03 1.46
C ASP A 28 -9.69 -11.52 1.15
N ASN A 29 -8.56 -11.04 0.61
CA ASN A 29 -8.26 -9.65 0.25
C ASN A 29 -8.03 -8.70 1.44
N LEU A 30 -7.94 -9.21 2.67
CA LEU A 30 -7.65 -8.43 3.87
C LEU A 30 -6.24 -8.76 4.37
N ILE A 31 -5.48 -7.74 4.75
CA ILE A 31 -4.22 -7.92 5.48
C ILE A 31 -4.57 -8.40 6.90
N THR A 32 -4.10 -9.58 7.29
CA THR A 32 -4.39 -10.17 8.61
C THR A 32 -3.19 -10.16 9.55
N GLN A 33 -1.96 -10.19 9.02
CA GLN A 33 -0.73 -10.14 9.81
C GLN A 33 0.39 -9.39 9.07
N ILE A 34 1.25 -8.73 9.83
CA ILE A 34 2.48 -8.08 9.36
C ILE A 34 3.61 -8.48 10.32
N GLY A 35 4.74 -8.97 9.81
CA GLY A 35 5.90 -9.33 10.61
C GLY A 35 6.61 -10.59 10.11
N ASP A 36 7.13 -11.38 11.05
CA ASP A 36 7.68 -12.71 10.77
C ASP A 36 6.53 -13.72 10.71
N ILE A 37 6.38 -14.39 9.55
CA ILE A 37 5.22 -15.22 9.23
C ILE A 37 5.73 -16.51 8.61
N ASP A 38 5.27 -17.64 9.14
CA ASP A 38 5.59 -18.96 8.63
C ASP A 38 5.04 -19.11 7.20
N PRO A 39 5.89 -19.29 6.16
CA PRO A 39 5.43 -19.40 4.79
C PRO A 39 4.63 -20.68 4.50
N THR A 40 4.70 -21.69 5.38
CA THR A 40 3.97 -22.96 5.20
C THR A 40 2.46 -22.84 5.34
N ILE A 41 1.95 -21.73 5.88
CA ILE A 41 0.51 -21.50 6.08
C ILE A 41 -0.18 -20.88 4.85
N THR A 42 0.48 -20.82 3.70
CA THR A 42 0.12 -19.94 2.57
C THR A 42 -0.15 -20.73 1.29
N ASP A 43 -1.11 -20.28 0.49
CA ASP A 43 -1.43 -20.88 -0.82
C ASP A 43 -0.51 -20.34 -1.92
N GLU A 44 -0.08 -19.08 -1.79
CA GLU A 44 0.77 -18.38 -2.76
C GLU A 44 1.74 -17.45 -2.03
N THR A 45 3.00 -17.42 -2.48
CA THR A 45 4.03 -16.50 -1.96
C THR A 45 4.56 -15.60 -3.06
N ILE A 46 4.59 -14.30 -2.78
CA ILE A 46 5.14 -13.24 -3.62
C ILE A 46 6.35 -12.65 -2.90
N ASN A 47 7.44 -12.39 -3.62
CA ASN A 47 8.61 -11.68 -3.08
C ASN A 47 8.57 -10.23 -3.55
N ALA A 48 8.59 -9.27 -2.62
CA ALA A 48 8.58 -7.83 -2.89
C ALA A 48 9.94 -7.28 -3.39
N GLN A 49 10.78 -8.14 -3.98
CA GLN A 49 12.08 -7.82 -4.57
C GLN A 49 13.03 -7.12 -3.59
N GLY A 50 13.04 -7.55 -2.32
CA GLY A 50 13.87 -6.94 -1.28
C GLY A 50 13.40 -5.54 -0.90
N GLY A 51 12.10 -5.35 -0.72
CA GLY A 51 11.48 -4.10 -0.28
C GLY A 51 11.28 -3.07 -1.39
N LYS A 52 11.61 -3.41 -2.64
CA LYS A 52 11.56 -2.48 -3.79
C LYS A 52 10.16 -2.34 -4.39
N LEU A 53 9.33 -3.38 -4.32
CA LEU A 53 7.95 -3.29 -4.78
C LEU A 53 7.12 -2.46 -3.79
N GLY A 54 6.38 -1.47 -4.32
CA GLY A 54 5.53 -0.57 -3.53
C GLY A 54 6.24 0.68 -2.98
N GLN A 55 7.51 0.91 -3.31
CA GLN A 55 8.22 2.14 -2.92
C GLN A 55 7.75 3.35 -3.72
N ILE A 56 7.64 4.50 -3.05
CA ILE A 56 7.44 5.81 -3.68
C ILE A 56 8.77 6.56 -3.67
N VAL A 57 9.59 6.30 -4.68
CA VAL A 57 10.93 6.90 -4.87
C VAL A 57 11.12 7.34 -6.32
N GLU A 58 12.08 8.21 -6.57
CA GLU A 58 12.39 8.67 -7.93
C GLU A 58 12.73 7.49 -8.86
N GLY A 59 12.13 7.49 -10.06
CA GLY A 59 12.31 6.44 -11.06
C GLY A 59 11.44 5.19 -10.88
N ALA A 60 10.69 5.07 -9.78
CA ALA A 60 9.73 3.99 -9.58
C ALA A 60 8.36 4.31 -10.21
N TYR A 61 7.63 3.28 -10.65
CA TYR A 61 6.23 3.40 -11.05
C TYR A 61 5.35 3.49 -9.80
N ALA A 62 4.65 4.61 -9.64
CA ALA A 62 3.70 4.81 -8.55
C ALA A 62 2.49 5.60 -9.03
N ASP A 63 1.31 5.09 -8.67
CA ASP A 63 0.04 5.83 -8.71
C ASP A 63 -0.39 6.09 -7.26
N LEU A 64 -0.82 7.31 -6.96
CA LEU A 64 -1.22 7.70 -5.60
C LEU A 64 -2.47 8.57 -5.66
N LEU A 65 -3.44 8.22 -4.81
CA LEU A 65 -4.61 9.03 -4.56
C LEU A 65 -4.69 9.31 -3.05
N ILE A 66 -4.61 10.58 -2.67
CA ILE A 66 -4.88 11.04 -1.29
C ILE A 66 -6.17 11.84 -1.34
N ILE A 67 -7.14 11.44 -0.51
CA ILE A 67 -8.46 12.06 -0.41
C ILE A 67 -8.80 12.35 1.06
N ASP A 68 -9.61 13.38 1.29
CA ASP A 68 -10.32 13.56 2.55
C ASP A 68 -11.53 12.60 2.61
N GLY A 69 -11.60 11.78 3.66
CA GLY A 69 -12.71 10.85 3.90
C GLY A 69 -12.32 9.37 3.76
N ASN A 70 -13.27 8.47 4.05
CA ASN A 70 -13.06 7.03 4.04
C ASN A 70 -13.87 6.36 2.92
N PRO A 71 -13.24 5.82 1.86
CA PRO A 71 -13.96 5.20 0.75
C PRO A 71 -14.71 3.92 1.14
N LEU A 72 -14.39 3.32 2.30
CA LEU A 72 -15.13 2.17 2.84
C LEU A 72 -16.50 2.57 3.41
N GLU A 73 -16.68 3.84 3.78
CA GLU A 73 -17.97 4.40 4.22
C GLU A 73 -18.81 4.91 3.05
N GLY A 74 -18.19 5.10 1.88
CA GLY A 74 -18.86 5.47 0.64
C GLY A 74 -17.89 6.03 -0.39
N VAL A 75 -18.12 5.73 -1.68
CA VAL A 75 -17.20 6.11 -2.77
C VAL A 75 -17.28 7.57 -3.20
N ALA A 76 -18.17 8.37 -2.62
CA ALA A 76 -18.38 9.77 -3.02
C ALA A 76 -17.11 10.62 -2.83
N CYS A 77 -16.35 10.41 -1.74
CA CYS A 77 -15.08 11.07 -1.50
C CYS A 77 -13.97 10.71 -2.51
N VAL A 78 -14.14 9.64 -3.29
CA VAL A 78 -13.20 9.33 -4.37
C VAL A 78 -13.49 10.18 -5.61
N ALA A 79 -14.77 10.49 -5.86
CA ALA A 79 -15.21 11.23 -7.04
C ALA A 79 -15.25 12.76 -6.84
N ASP A 80 -15.34 13.22 -5.59
CA ASP A 80 -15.39 14.64 -5.25
C ASP A 80 -14.01 15.29 -5.39
N THR A 81 -13.89 16.21 -6.35
CA THR A 81 -12.64 16.93 -6.60
C THR A 81 -12.18 17.78 -5.42
N GLU A 82 -13.05 18.23 -4.53
CA GLU A 82 -12.65 19.01 -3.35
C GLU A 82 -11.94 18.15 -2.30
N THR A 83 -12.31 16.87 -2.22
CA THR A 83 -11.71 15.91 -1.29
C THR A 83 -10.37 15.36 -1.79
N GLN A 84 -10.18 15.24 -3.10
CA GLN A 84 -8.91 14.79 -3.70
C GLN A 84 -7.77 15.80 -3.43
N LYS A 85 -6.83 15.48 -2.55
CA LYS A 85 -5.67 16.33 -2.22
C LYS A 85 -4.45 16.08 -3.09
N LEU A 86 -4.18 14.83 -3.41
CA LEU A 86 -3.05 14.45 -4.27
C LEU A 86 -3.51 13.40 -5.28
N ILE A 87 -3.16 13.64 -6.55
CA ILE A 87 -3.32 12.67 -7.63
C ILE A 87 -1.97 12.52 -8.32
N MET A 88 -1.39 11.33 -8.23
CA MET A 88 -0.20 10.90 -8.97
C MET A 88 -0.60 9.76 -9.88
N LYS A 89 -0.21 9.86 -11.15
CA LYS A 89 -0.34 8.78 -12.13
C LYS A 89 0.95 8.63 -12.92
N ASP A 90 1.40 7.39 -13.10
CA ASP A 90 2.65 7.04 -13.79
C ASP A 90 3.85 7.83 -13.22
N GLY A 91 3.88 8.00 -11.89
CA GLY A 91 4.90 8.79 -11.18
C GLY A 91 4.81 10.31 -11.38
N LYS A 92 3.83 10.82 -12.15
CA LYS A 92 3.62 12.25 -12.39
C LYS A 92 2.50 12.79 -11.53
N VAL A 93 2.74 13.92 -10.88
CA VAL A 93 1.72 14.63 -10.10
C VAL A 93 0.81 15.43 -11.03
N TYR A 94 -0.50 15.14 -11.00
CA TYR A 94 -1.54 15.83 -11.76
C TYR A 94 -2.33 16.83 -10.91
N LYS A 95 -2.41 16.58 -9.59
CA LYS A 95 -3.03 17.49 -8.62
C LYS A 95 -2.26 17.38 -7.31
N ASN A 96 -1.97 18.53 -6.68
CA ASN A 96 -1.42 18.60 -5.33
C ASN A 96 -1.95 19.86 -4.62
N THR A 97 -2.74 19.65 -3.57
CA THR A 97 -3.29 20.69 -2.69
C THR A 97 -3.10 20.31 -1.21
N LEU A 98 -2.08 19.50 -0.91
CA LEU A 98 -1.66 19.18 0.46
C LEU A 98 -1.15 20.43 1.19
#